data_AF-A0A081AX52-F1
#
_entry.id   AF-A0A081AX52-F1
#
_cell.length_a   1.000
_cell.length_b   1.000
_cell.length_c   1.000
_cell.angle_alpha   90.00
_cell.angle_beta   90.00
_cell.angle_gamma   90.00
#
_symmetry.space_group_name_H-M   'P 1'
#
loop_
_entity.id
_entity.type
_entity.pdbx_description
1 polymer ?
#
loop_
_entity_poly.entity_id
_entity_poly.type
_entity_poly.pdbx_seq_one_letter_code
_entity_poly.pdbx_strand_id
1 'polypeptide(L)'
;MEDIQEKQHYVSAPSTPRSLQGNEKNTNKSASTTKLFSQLPNPLATASVLSVMMVQWLQPLVVLGAKHVLEKEDIWPICEIDSCASLGPRFRKVYDPYKKLLFGISPLAVAFITTFKGEIVVVLGNCLLYVFALSLQAYVAQAVLQFLAGEENLFHVENGYVLLGFMTAASVLAASSLTYVFFVSCRTGANMRSLVMDLVYQKSLRLSCVARQQYSTGEVLTLMSVDTERVFTVMMESPWL
;
A
#
# COMPACT_ATOMS: atom_id res chain seq x y z
N MET A 1 6.79 -35.47 -25.18
CA MET A 1 5.83 -35.00 -26.19
C MET A 1 4.60 -34.59 -25.40
N GLU A 2 4.23 -33.33 -25.20
CA GLU A 2 4.66 -32.02 -25.66
C GLU A 2 4.41 -31.05 -24.50
N ASP A 3 5.34 -30.12 -24.30
CA ASP A 3 5.29 -29.10 -23.26
C ASP A 3 4.32 -28.00 -23.75
N ILE A 4 3.07 -28.02 -23.27
CA ILE A 4 2.09 -26.97 -23.58
C ILE A 4 2.43 -25.77 -22.69
N GLN A 5 3.41 -24.99 -23.13
CA GLN A 5 3.60 -23.60 -22.72
C GLN A 5 2.39 -22.80 -23.24
N GLU A 6 1.32 -22.78 -22.45
CA GLU A 6 0.17 -21.90 -22.67
C GLU A 6 0.64 -20.45 -22.48
N LYS A 7 1.17 -19.84 -23.55
CA LYS A 7 1.39 -18.41 -23.62
C LYS A 7 0.04 -17.75 -23.37
N GLN A 8 -0.15 -17.16 -22.20
CA GLN A 8 -1.28 -16.28 -21.93
C GLN A 8 -1.38 -15.28 -23.08
N HIS A 9 -2.41 -15.41 -23.91
CA HIS A 9 -2.67 -14.55 -25.05
C HIS A 9 -3.22 -13.22 -24.50
N TYR A 10 -2.33 -12.38 -23.98
CA TYR A 10 -2.69 -11.02 -23.59
C TYR A 10 -3.17 -10.27 -24.83
N VAL A 11 -4.40 -9.78 -24.78
CA VAL A 11 -4.96 -8.92 -25.82
C VAL A 11 -4.74 -7.49 -25.34
N SER A 12 -3.89 -6.76 -26.06
CA SER A 12 -3.64 -5.33 -25.84
C SER A 12 -4.93 -4.53 -25.78
N ALA A 13 -4.94 -3.50 -24.94
CA ALA A 13 -6.11 -2.64 -24.81
C ALA A 13 -6.37 -1.84 -26.10
N PRO A 14 -7.65 -1.65 -26.51
CA PRO A 14 -7.97 -0.81 -27.65
C PRO A 14 -7.58 0.66 -27.39
N SER A 15 -7.13 1.36 -28.43
CA SER A 15 -6.70 2.76 -28.35
C SER A 15 -7.84 3.69 -27.92
N THR A 16 -7.54 4.65 -27.04
CA THR A 16 -8.49 5.65 -26.55
C THR A 16 -9.02 6.54 -27.69
N PRO A 17 -10.35 6.77 -27.83
CA PRO A 17 -10.88 7.69 -28.83
C PRO A 17 -10.76 9.15 -28.37
N ARG A 18 -9.53 9.69 -28.38
CA ARG A 18 -9.17 11.13 -28.49
C ARG A 18 -7.67 11.38 -28.23
N SER A 19 -6.78 10.56 -28.75
CA SER A 19 -5.47 11.06 -29.20
C SER A 19 -5.57 11.23 -30.72
N LEU A 20 -6.03 12.40 -31.16
CA LEU A 20 -6.03 12.76 -32.57
C LEU A 20 -4.63 12.57 -33.15
N GLN A 21 -4.53 11.68 -34.13
CA GLN A 21 -3.65 11.70 -35.30
C GLN A 21 -2.61 12.84 -35.27
N GLY A 22 -1.53 12.61 -34.54
CA GLY A 22 -0.30 13.38 -34.66
C GLY A 22 0.64 12.69 -35.64
N ASN A 23 0.35 12.85 -36.94
CA ASN A 23 1.31 12.74 -38.03
C ASN A 23 1.99 11.37 -38.27
N GLU A 24 1.31 10.46 -38.97
CA GLU A 24 1.86 9.21 -39.57
C GLU A 24 2.89 9.43 -40.71
N LYS A 25 3.50 10.62 -40.81
CA LYS A 25 4.50 10.93 -41.85
C LYS A 25 5.67 11.71 -41.26
N ASN A 26 6.50 11.04 -40.46
CA ASN A 26 7.96 11.22 -40.32
C ASN A 26 8.47 10.67 -38.97
N THR A 27 8.74 9.38 -38.85
CA THR A 27 9.46 8.83 -37.67
C THR A 27 10.26 7.58 -38.00
N ASN A 28 11.05 7.61 -39.08
CA ASN A 28 12.18 6.69 -39.29
C ASN A 28 13.50 7.23 -38.70
N LYS A 29 13.44 8.11 -37.69
CA LYS A 29 14.63 8.57 -36.95
C LYS A 29 14.30 8.67 -35.47
N SER A 30 15.00 7.86 -34.68
CA SER A 30 14.91 7.71 -33.22
C SER A 30 13.77 6.83 -32.71
N ALA A 31 13.85 5.53 -33.01
CA ALA A 31 13.49 4.53 -32.00
C ALA A 31 14.52 4.65 -30.85
N SER A 32 14.42 5.71 -30.05
CA SER A 32 15.01 5.70 -28.72
C SER A 32 14.26 4.62 -27.98
N THR A 33 14.92 3.50 -27.72
CA THR A 33 14.42 2.41 -26.90
C THR A 33 14.17 2.95 -25.49
N THR A 34 13.02 3.59 -25.27
CA THR A 34 12.55 3.95 -23.94
C THR A 34 12.43 2.65 -23.18
N LYS A 35 13.34 2.41 -22.23
CA LYS A 35 13.35 1.17 -21.44
C LYS A 35 11.97 0.97 -20.83
N LEU A 36 11.36 -0.19 -21.08
CA LEU A 36 10.07 -0.53 -20.50
C LEU A 36 10.19 -0.56 -18.97
N PHE A 37 9.17 -0.04 -18.29
CA PHE A 37 9.19 0.05 -16.82
C PHE A 37 9.19 -1.33 -16.16
N SER A 38 8.62 -2.34 -16.82
CA SER A 38 8.70 -3.75 -16.40
C SER A 38 10.13 -4.30 -16.25
N GLN A 39 11.10 -3.73 -16.95
CA GLN A 39 12.51 -4.13 -16.89
C GLN A 39 13.32 -3.31 -15.88
N LEU A 40 12.75 -2.25 -15.33
CA LEU A 40 13.39 -1.37 -14.37
C LEU A 40 13.01 -1.78 -12.94
N PRO A 41 13.93 -1.63 -11.97
CA PRO A 41 13.59 -1.84 -10.57
C PRO A 41 12.54 -0.82 -10.13
N ASN A 42 11.69 -1.23 -9.19
CA ASN A 42 10.64 -0.37 -8.68
C ASN A 42 11.25 0.87 -7.98
N PRO A 43 10.89 2.10 -8.38
CA PRO A 43 11.42 3.32 -7.76
C PRO A 43 11.07 3.43 -6.28
N LEU A 44 9.99 2.78 -5.82
CA LEU A 44 9.62 2.72 -4.41
C LEU A 44 10.72 2.11 -3.52
N ALA A 45 11.57 1.22 -4.07
CA ALA A 45 12.66 0.60 -3.33
C ALA A 45 13.80 1.58 -2.99
N THR A 46 13.96 2.66 -3.78
CA THR A 46 15.02 3.66 -3.61
C THR A 46 14.47 5.05 -3.24
N ALA A 47 13.15 5.22 -3.21
CA ALA A 47 12.50 6.48 -2.89
C ALA A 47 12.73 6.89 -1.43
N SER A 48 13.03 8.18 -1.23
CA SER A 48 13.06 8.78 0.10
C SER A 48 11.65 8.87 0.70
N VAL A 49 11.55 8.96 2.03
CA VAL A 49 10.26 9.08 2.74
C VAL A 49 9.44 10.28 2.24
N LEU A 50 10.10 11.41 1.95
CA LEU A 50 9.44 12.59 1.38
C LEU A 50 8.88 12.32 -0.02
N SER A 51 9.62 11.58 -0.86
CA SER A 51 9.16 11.19 -2.20
C SER A 51 7.95 10.25 -2.11
N VAL A 52 7.94 9.34 -1.12
CA VAL A 52 6.79 8.47 -0.85
C VAL A 52 5.58 9.27 -0.38
N MET A 53 5.76 10.19 0.58
CA MET A 53 4.67 11.05 1.08
C MET A 53 4.06 11.94 0.00
N MET A 54 4.89 12.56 -0.84
CA MET A 54 4.44 13.43 -1.93
C MET A 54 4.06 12.65 -3.21
N VAL A 55 4.09 11.31 -3.16
CA VAL A 55 3.80 10.41 -4.29
C VAL A 55 4.62 10.77 -5.54
N GLN A 56 5.80 11.36 -5.35
CA GLN A 56 6.65 11.85 -6.44
C GLN A 56 7.24 10.69 -7.25
N TRP A 57 7.50 9.55 -6.59
CA TRP A 57 8.01 8.35 -7.24
C TRP A 57 7.05 7.77 -8.31
N LEU A 58 5.75 8.06 -8.22
CA LEU A 58 4.73 7.56 -9.16
C LEU A 58 4.52 8.48 -10.37
N GLN A 59 4.99 9.73 -10.30
CA GLN A 59 4.77 10.76 -11.32
C GLN A 59 5.13 10.31 -12.76
N PRO A 60 6.24 9.58 -13.00
CA PRO A 60 6.57 9.12 -14.35
C PRO A 60 5.50 8.19 -14.95
N LEU A 61 4.86 7.36 -14.13
CA LEU A 61 3.79 6.46 -14.56
C LEU A 61 2.49 7.21 -14.84
N VAL A 62 2.16 8.23 -14.03
CA VAL A 62 0.98 9.08 -14.24
C VAL A 62 1.10 9.83 -15.56
N VAL A 63 2.27 10.40 -15.85
CA VAL A 63 2.53 11.09 -17.12
C VAL A 63 2.49 10.13 -18.31
N LEU A 64 2.94 8.89 -18.13
CA LEU A 64 2.87 7.85 -19.15
C LEU A 64 1.41 7.45 -19.45
N GLY A 65 0.62 7.18 -18.40
CA GLY A 65 -0.79 6.83 -18.52
C GLY A 65 -1.68 7.95 -19.06
N ALA A 66 -1.24 9.21 -18.94
CA ALA A 66 -1.91 10.34 -19.59
C ALA A 66 -1.68 10.38 -21.11
N LYS A 67 -0.59 9.77 -21.62
CA LYS A 67 -0.23 9.77 -23.04
C LYS A 67 -0.78 8.55 -23.78
N HIS A 68 -0.76 7.38 -23.14
CA HIS A 68 -1.25 6.14 -23.73
C HIS A 68 -1.82 5.21 -22.66
N VAL A 69 -2.64 4.24 -23.09
CA VAL A 69 -3.24 3.25 -22.19
C VAL A 69 -2.12 2.35 -21.65
N LEU A 70 -1.94 2.34 -20.33
CA LEU A 70 -0.90 1.55 -19.67
C LEU A 70 -1.16 0.05 -19.89
N GLU A 71 -0.15 -0.63 -20.44
CA GLU A 71 -0.11 -2.10 -20.53
C GLU A 71 0.73 -2.68 -19.38
N LYS A 72 0.73 -4.02 -19.26
CA LYS A 72 1.47 -4.70 -18.18
C LYS A 72 2.96 -4.40 -18.26
N GLU A 73 3.51 -4.22 -19.46
CA GLU A 73 4.92 -3.94 -19.70
C GLU A 73 5.35 -2.53 -19.26
N ASP A 74 4.39 -1.61 -19.12
CA ASP A 74 4.59 -0.21 -18.69
C ASP A 74 4.52 -0.03 -17.17
N ILE A 75 4.33 -1.11 -16.42
CA ILE A 75 4.23 -1.07 -14.96
C ILE A 75 5.49 -1.69 -14.34
N TRP A 76 6.02 -1.07 -13.29
CA TRP A 76 7.15 -1.63 -12.56
C TRP A 76 6.78 -2.96 -11.89
N PRO A 77 7.75 -3.90 -11.80
CA PRO A 77 7.58 -5.09 -10.98
C PRO A 77 7.38 -4.71 -9.51
N ILE A 78 6.78 -5.61 -8.74
CA ILE A 78 6.65 -5.45 -7.29
C ILE A 78 8.04 -5.40 -6.63
N CYS A 79 8.17 -4.68 -5.51
CA CYS A 79 9.41 -4.70 -4.74
C CYS A 79 9.67 -6.11 -4.19
N GLU A 80 10.92 -6.56 -4.22
CA GLU A 80 11.31 -7.89 -3.71
C GLU A 80 10.90 -8.12 -2.24
N ILE A 81 10.89 -7.06 -1.42
CA ILE A 81 10.50 -7.13 -0.01
C ILE A 81 9.00 -7.39 0.19
N ASP A 82 8.18 -7.00 -0.79
CA ASP A 82 6.72 -7.17 -0.79
C ASP A 82 6.30 -8.45 -1.53
N SER A 83 7.23 -9.11 -2.22
CA SER A 83 6.96 -10.36 -2.93
C SER A 83 6.64 -11.51 -1.96
N CYS A 84 5.69 -12.37 -2.32
CA CYS A 84 5.39 -13.59 -1.57
C CYS A 84 6.62 -14.51 -1.42
N ALA A 85 7.56 -14.46 -2.36
CA ALA A 85 8.82 -15.19 -2.29
C ALA A 85 9.66 -14.80 -1.06
N SER A 86 9.57 -13.52 -0.63
CA SER A 86 10.25 -13.00 0.55
C SER A 86 9.39 -13.11 1.81
N LEU A 87 8.08 -12.85 1.70
CA LEU A 87 7.15 -12.87 2.82
C LEU A 87 6.91 -14.27 3.38
N GLY A 88 6.82 -15.30 2.52
CA GLY A 88 6.59 -16.68 2.92
C GLY A 88 7.65 -17.22 3.89
N PRO A 89 8.95 -17.13 3.56
CA PRO A 89 10.04 -17.49 4.47
C PRO A 89 10.07 -16.66 5.76
N ARG A 90 9.80 -15.34 5.68
CA ARG A 90 9.73 -14.46 6.87
C ARG A 90 8.64 -14.93 7.84
N PHE A 91 7.46 -15.26 7.32
CA PHE A 91 6.36 -15.81 8.10
C PHE A 91 6.69 -17.19 8.68
N ARG A 92 7.25 -18.11 7.87
CA ARG A 92 7.55 -19.49 8.30
C ARG A 92 8.63 -19.56 9.39
N LYS A 93 9.54 -18.59 9.46
CA LYS A 93 10.51 -18.46 10.57
C LYS A 93 9.85 -18.19 11.91
N VAL A 94 8.68 -17.57 11.91
CA VAL A 94 7.98 -17.09 13.12
C VAL A 94 6.78 -17.97 13.46
N TYR A 95 6.19 -18.64 12.45
CA TYR A 95 5.02 -19.49 12.62
C TYR A 95 5.36 -20.80 13.34
N ASP A 96 4.79 -20.95 14.55
CA ASP A 96 4.81 -22.20 15.31
C ASP A 96 3.36 -22.64 15.61
N PRO A 97 2.89 -23.75 15.02
CA PRO A 97 1.52 -24.22 15.21
C PRO A 97 1.25 -24.78 16.61
N TYR A 98 2.28 -25.16 17.38
CA TYR A 98 2.13 -25.77 18.71
C TYR A 98 2.23 -24.75 19.85
N LYS A 99 2.56 -23.50 19.53
CA LYS A 99 2.68 -22.43 20.51
C LYS A 99 1.31 -22.04 21.04
N LYS A 100 0.98 -22.52 22.24
CA LYS A 100 -0.20 -22.04 22.98
C LYS A 100 0.07 -20.63 23.50
N LEU A 101 -0.69 -19.66 23.02
CA LEU A 101 -0.59 -18.28 23.51
C LEU A 101 -1.61 -18.00 24.60
N LEU A 102 -1.25 -17.10 25.51
CA LEU A 102 -2.16 -16.51 26.48
C LEU A 102 -3.32 -15.79 25.73
N PHE A 103 -4.49 -15.75 26.35
CA PHE A 103 -5.74 -15.15 25.81
C PHE A 103 -6.44 -15.89 24.66
N GLY A 104 -6.07 -17.13 24.34
CA GLY A 104 -6.80 -17.94 23.34
C GLY A 104 -6.66 -17.43 21.90
N ILE A 105 -5.68 -16.56 21.63
CA ILE A 105 -5.40 -16.03 20.30
C ILE A 105 -4.83 -17.14 19.41
N SER A 106 -5.28 -17.21 18.16
CA SER A 106 -4.79 -18.22 17.21
C SER A 106 -3.28 -18.02 16.94
N PRO A 107 -2.47 -19.10 16.93
CA PRO A 107 -1.03 -19.01 16.64
C PRO A 107 -0.74 -18.36 15.28
N LEU A 108 -1.68 -18.50 14.34
CA LEU A 108 -1.65 -17.87 13.02
C LEU A 108 -1.68 -16.34 13.11
N ALA A 109 -2.65 -15.77 13.83
CA ALA A 109 -2.79 -14.32 13.97
C ALA A 109 -1.53 -13.69 14.61
N VAL A 110 -0.97 -14.37 15.62
CA VAL A 110 0.26 -13.94 16.30
C VAL A 110 1.45 -13.96 15.34
N ALA A 111 1.56 -14.99 14.51
CA ALA A 111 2.60 -15.08 13.51
C ALA A 111 2.48 -13.96 12.46
N PHE A 112 1.26 -13.59 12.05
CA PHE A 112 1.02 -12.44 11.17
C PHE A 112 1.46 -11.12 11.84
N ILE A 113 0.99 -10.84 13.05
CA ILE A 113 1.36 -9.62 13.78
C ILE A 113 2.88 -9.54 13.97
N THR A 114 3.51 -10.65 14.33
CA THR A 114 4.97 -10.68 14.55
C THR A 114 5.75 -10.55 13.23
N THR A 115 5.21 -11.09 12.13
CA THR A 115 5.80 -10.95 10.80
C THR A 115 5.78 -9.50 10.37
N PHE A 116 4.67 -8.79 10.50
CA PHE A 116 4.47 -7.40 10.05
C PHE A 116 4.64 -6.34 11.17
N LYS A 117 5.32 -6.70 12.26
CA LYS A 117 5.43 -5.83 13.44
C LYS A 117 6.06 -4.46 13.16
N GLY A 118 7.01 -4.38 12.23
CA GLY A 118 7.68 -3.12 11.92
C GLY A 118 6.73 -2.16 11.21
N GLU A 119 5.99 -2.69 10.25
CA GLU A 119 4.97 -2.00 9.48
C GLU A 119 3.82 -1.53 10.40
N ILE A 120 3.36 -2.39 11.32
CA ILE A 120 2.34 -2.05 12.32
C ILE A 120 2.83 -0.95 13.27
N VAL A 121 4.08 -1.02 13.75
CA VAL A 121 4.65 0.03 14.63
C VAL A 121 4.77 1.36 13.89
N VAL A 122 5.13 1.36 12.61
CA VAL A 122 5.17 2.57 11.79
C VAL A 122 3.78 3.18 11.61
N VAL A 123 2.77 2.36 11.35
CA VAL A 123 1.36 2.81 11.26
C VAL A 123 0.89 3.39 12.58
N LEU A 124 1.12 2.69 13.70
CA LEU A 124 0.74 3.14 15.03
C LEU A 124 1.43 4.46 15.40
N GLY A 125 2.73 4.57 15.14
CA GLY A 125 3.50 5.78 15.40
C GLY A 125 3.00 6.99 14.59
N ASN A 126 2.65 6.78 13.31
CA ASN A 126 2.07 7.85 12.50
C ASN A 126 0.63 8.20 12.88
N CYS A 127 -0.14 7.23 13.38
CA CYS A 127 -1.48 7.50 13.93
C CYS A 127 -1.39 8.42 15.16
N LEU A 128 -0.44 8.14 16.07
CA LEU A 128 -0.18 9.02 17.22
C LEU A 128 0.26 10.42 16.78
N LEU A 129 1.13 10.52 15.77
CA LEU A 129 1.55 11.80 15.20
C LEU A 129 0.37 12.56 14.58
N TYR A 130 -0.55 11.86 13.91
CA TYR A 130 -1.76 12.45 13.35
C TYR A 130 -2.69 13.00 14.43
N VAL A 131 -2.96 12.24 15.49
CA VAL A 131 -3.76 12.70 16.65
C VAL A 131 -3.12 13.91 17.32
N PHE A 132 -1.79 13.90 17.45
CA PHE A 132 -1.04 15.05 17.97
C PHE A 132 -1.19 16.28 17.06
N ALA A 133 -1.06 16.12 15.75
CA ALA A 133 -1.21 17.20 14.79
C ALA A 133 -2.62 17.80 14.81
N LEU A 134 -3.67 16.96 14.89
CA LEU A 134 -5.06 17.42 15.03
C LEU A 134 -5.27 18.20 16.34
N SER A 135 -4.70 17.71 17.43
CA SER A 135 -4.79 18.37 18.73
C SER A 135 -4.10 19.75 18.67
N LEU A 136 -2.88 19.81 18.12
CA LEU A 136 -2.16 21.05 17.91
C LEU A 136 -2.94 22.03 17.04
N GLN A 137 -3.55 21.55 15.96
CA GLN A 137 -4.38 22.36 15.07
C GLN A 137 -5.59 22.96 15.81
N ALA A 138 -6.25 22.20 16.70
CA ALA A 138 -7.36 22.71 17.51
C ALA A 138 -6.91 23.81 18.49
N TYR A 139 -5.76 23.64 19.15
CA TYR A 139 -5.20 24.67 20.04
C TYR A 139 -4.81 25.94 19.29
N VAL A 140 -4.19 25.80 18.11
CA VAL A 140 -3.85 26.96 17.28
C VAL A 140 -5.11 27.68 16.81
N ALA A 141 -6.17 26.95 16.43
CA ALA A 141 -7.45 27.54 16.06
C ALA A 141 -8.08 28.33 17.23
N GLN A 142 -8.02 27.80 18.46
CA GLN A 142 -8.47 28.53 19.65
C GLN A 142 -7.67 29.81 19.89
N ALA A 143 -6.34 29.76 19.74
CA ALA A 143 -5.50 30.94 19.84
C ALA A 143 -5.83 31.98 18.74
N VAL A 144 -6.23 31.56 17.53
CA VAL A 144 -6.65 32.51 16.48
C VAL A 144 -7.92 33.24 16.89
N LEU A 145 -8.86 32.54 17.52
CA LEU A 145 -10.09 33.14 18.00
C LEU A 145 -9.84 34.12 19.16
N GLN A 146 -8.96 33.78 20.10
CA GLN A 146 -8.56 34.66 21.20
C GLN A 146 -7.89 35.94 20.69
N PHE A 147 -7.02 35.82 19.68
CA PHE A 147 -6.36 36.95 19.05
C PHE A 147 -7.38 37.90 18.41
N LEU A 148 -8.40 37.32 17.76
CA LEU A 148 -9.46 38.09 17.10
C LEU A 148 -10.41 38.75 18.12
N ALA A 149 -10.56 38.17 19.31
CA ALA A 149 -11.33 38.72 20.41
C ALA A 149 -10.57 39.81 21.20
N GLY A 150 -9.27 39.99 20.95
CA GLY A 150 -8.42 40.94 21.67
C GLY A 150 -8.00 40.46 23.06
N GLU A 151 -8.09 39.16 23.34
CA GLU A 151 -7.62 38.54 24.58
C GLU A 151 -6.14 38.10 24.46
N GLU A 152 -5.46 37.88 25.59
CA GLU A 152 -4.11 37.32 25.58
C GLU A 152 -4.12 35.87 25.07
N ASN A 153 -3.33 35.61 24.03
CA ASN A 153 -3.24 34.30 23.41
C ASN A 153 -2.43 33.32 24.25
N LEU A 154 -2.81 32.02 24.21
CA LEU A 154 -2.03 30.92 24.79
C LEU A 154 -0.54 30.92 24.40
N PHE A 155 -0.20 31.35 23.18
CA PHE A 155 1.16 31.40 22.66
C PHE A 155 1.88 32.75 22.88
N HIS A 156 1.21 33.75 23.48
CA HIS A 156 1.73 35.11 23.67
C HIS A 156 2.28 35.73 22.38
N VAL A 157 1.66 35.42 21.23
CA VAL A 157 2.07 35.94 19.92
C VAL A 157 1.18 37.12 19.56
N GLU A 158 1.80 38.28 19.36
CA GLU A 158 1.13 39.53 18.96
C GLU A 158 0.83 39.58 17.44
N ASN A 159 1.44 38.70 16.65
CA ASN A 159 1.33 38.70 15.19
C ASN A 159 0.43 37.58 14.66
N GLY A 160 -0.76 37.93 14.19
CA GLY A 160 -1.73 36.99 13.62
C GLY A 160 -1.24 36.20 12.39
N TYR A 161 -0.29 36.74 11.61
CA TYR A 161 0.28 36.02 10.46
C TYR A 161 1.09 34.78 10.88
N VAL A 162 1.79 34.86 12.02
CA VAL A 162 2.56 33.73 12.57
C VAL A 162 1.62 32.60 12.96
N LEU A 163 0.47 32.94 13.54
CA LEU A 163 -0.53 31.99 13.99
C LEU A 163 -1.22 31.27 12.82
N LEU A 164 -1.49 31.99 11.73
CA LEU A 164 -1.95 31.40 10.47
C LEU A 164 -0.90 30.45 9.87
N GLY A 165 0.38 30.81 9.96
CA GLY A 165 1.49 29.95 9.57
C GLY A 165 1.52 28.65 10.36
N PHE A 166 1.39 28.70 11.68
CA PHE A 166 1.29 27.52 12.53
C PHE A 166 0.09 26.65 12.19
N MET A 167 -1.08 27.26 11.96
CA MET A 167 -2.29 26.53 11.59
C MET A 167 -2.10 25.78 10.27
N THR A 168 -1.48 26.44 9.29
CA THR A 168 -1.20 25.84 7.97
C THR A 168 -0.20 24.70 8.09
N ALA A 169 0.88 24.89 8.86
CA ALA A 169 1.88 23.87 9.09
C ALA A 169 1.29 22.63 9.80
N ALA A 170 0.46 22.84 10.83
CA ALA A 170 -0.24 21.75 11.52
C ALA A 170 -1.19 21.00 10.57
N SER A 171 -1.93 21.72 9.72
CA SER A 171 -2.84 21.12 8.74
C SER A 171 -2.10 20.28 7.70
N VAL A 172 -0.97 20.78 7.17
CA VAL A 172 -0.13 20.03 6.22
C VAL A 172 0.47 18.78 6.87
N LEU A 173 0.91 18.88 8.13
CA LEU A 173 1.42 17.74 8.88
C LEU A 173 0.34 16.68 9.11
N ALA A 174 -0.86 17.09 9.49
CA ALA A 174 -2.00 16.19 9.69
C ALA A 174 -2.36 15.48 8.37
N ALA A 175 -2.52 16.24 7.28
CA ALA A 175 -2.82 15.68 5.96
C ALA A 175 -1.74 14.71 5.46
N SER A 176 -0.46 15.08 5.61
CA SER A 176 0.66 14.24 5.19
C SER A 176 0.73 12.94 5.99
N SER A 177 0.50 13.02 7.31
CA SER A 177 0.47 11.85 8.19
C SER A 177 -0.67 10.90 7.79
N LEU A 178 -1.84 11.45 7.47
CA LEU A 178 -3.00 10.69 7.03
C LEU A 178 -2.74 9.89 5.75
N THR A 179 -2.21 10.57 4.73
CA THR A 179 -1.85 9.93 3.45
C THR A 179 -0.80 8.85 3.64
N TYR A 180 0.18 9.10 4.51
CA TYR A 180 1.24 8.13 4.81
C TYR A 180 0.69 6.88 5.51
N VAL A 181 -0.17 7.05 6.52
CA VAL A 181 -0.85 5.92 7.20
C VAL A 181 -1.64 5.10 6.20
N PHE A 182 -2.46 5.75 5.37
CA PHE A 182 -3.25 5.06 4.35
C PHE A 182 -2.36 4.26 3.39
N PHE A 183 -1.29 4.86 2.89
CA PHE A 183 -0.34 4.20 1.98
C PHE A 183 0.31 2.95 2.60
N VAL A 184 0.85 3.08 3.83
CA VAL A 184 1.52 1.97 4.51
C VAL A 184 0.52 0.87 4.88
N SER A 185 -0.68 1.23 5.33
CA SER A 185 -1.74 0.28 5.65
C SER A 185 -2.22 -0.48 4.42
N CYS A 186 -2.46 0.20 3.29
CA CYS A 186 -2.83 -0.46 2.03
C CYS A 186 -1.73 -1.40 1.52
N ARG A 187 -0.46 -0.96 1.53
CA ARG A 187 0.68 -1.80 1.13
C ARG A 187 0.80 -3.04 2.02
N THR A 188 0.74 -2.87 3.33
CA THR A 188 0.85 -3.97 4.29
C THR A 188 -0.34 -4.92 4.20
N GLY A 189 -1.55 -4.38 4.05
CA GLY A 189 -2.76 -5.18 3.84
C GLY A 189 -2.67 -6.02 2.58
N ALA A 190 -2.19 -5.44 1.47
CA ALA A 190 -2.01 -6.18 0.21
C ALA A 190 -0.99 -7.32 0.38
N ASN A 191 0.14 -7.04 1.04
CA ASN A 191 1.14 -8.05 1.36
C ASN A 191 0.58 -9.18 2.25
N MET A 192 -0.22 -8.84 3.27
CA MET A 192 -0.90 -9.83 4.12
C MET A 192 -1.86 -10.69 3.30
N ARG A 193 -2.70 -10.08 2.46
CA ARG A 193 -3.65 -10.78 1.58
C ARG A 193 -2.93 -11.77 0.65
N SER A 194 -1.91 -11.31 -0.05
CA SER A 194 -1.14 -12.13 -1.00
C SER A 194 -0.42 -13.28 -0.28
N LEU A 195 0.11 -13.03 0.93
CA LEU A 195 0.71 -14.07 1.75
C LEU A 195 -0.32 -15.12 2.21
N VAL A 196 -1.51 -14.72 2.67
CA VAL A 196 -2.57 -15.67 3.04
C VAL A 196 -2.95 -16.53 1.83
N MET A 197 -3.11 -15.91 0.66
CA MET A 197 -3.43 -16.63 -0.58
C MET A 197 -2.35 -17.67 -0.94
N ASP A 198 -1.06 -17.31 -0.87
CA ASP A 198 0.06 -18.23 -1.09
C ASP A 198 0.07 -19.38 -0.07
N LEU A 199 -0.16 -19.10 1.21
CA LEU A 199 -0.20 -20.13 2.26
C LEU A 199 -1.36 -21.11 2.06
N VAL A 200 -2.56 -20.62 1.72
CA VAL A 200 -3.72 -21.45 1.43
C VAL A 200 -3.46 -22.32 0.19
N TYR A 201 -2.85 -21.74 -0.84
CA TYR A 201 -2.48 -22.46 -2.06
C TYR A 201 -1.44 -23.57 -1.79
N GLN A 202 -0.37 -23.27 -1.07
CA GLN A 202 0.62 -24.28 -0.69
C GLN A 202 0.03 -25.37 0.20
N LYS A 203 -0.92 -25.02 1.07
CA LYS A 203 -1.57 -25.98 1.97
C LYS A 203 -2.54 -26.88 1.21
N SER A 204 -3.29 -26.36 0.24
CA SER A 204 -4.22 -27.15 -0.58
C SER A 204 -3.49 -28.19 -1.44
N LEU A 205 -2.31 -27.84 -1.97
CA LEU A 205 -1.45 -28.77 -2.73
C LEU A 205 -0.85 -29.90 -1.88
N ARG A 206 -0.72 -29.72 -0.56
CA ARG A 206 -0.11 -30.69 0.37
C ARG A 206 -1.14 -31.45 1.21
N LEU A 207 -2.43 -31.24 0.97
CA LEU A 207 -3.51 -31.84 1.75
C LEU A 207 -3.69 -33.31 1.38
N SER A 208 -3.88 -34.19 2.37
CA SER A 208 -4.17 -35.60 2.12
C SER A 208 -5.56 -35.76 1.47
N CYS A 209 -5.79 -36.85 0.74
CA CYS A 209 -7.10 -37.11 0.11
C CYS A 209 -8.26 -37.10 1.13
N VAL A 210 -8.04 -37.63 2.33
CA VAL A 210 -9.04 -37.66 3.42
C VAL A 210 -9.35 -36.25 3.92
N ALA A 211 -8.33 -35.43 4.19
CA ALA A 211 -8.54 -34.05 4.64
C ALA A 211 -9.11 -33.17 3.51
N ARG A 212 -8.75 -33.42 2.25
CA ARG A 212 -9.33 -32.73 1.09
C ARG A 212 -10.80 -33.04 0.92
N GLN A 213 -11.27 -34.22 1.28
CA GLN A 213 -12.70 -34.56 1.22
C GLN A 213 -13.53 -33.81 2.27
N GLN A 214 -12.91 -33.26 3.31
CA GLN A 214 -13.57 -32.43 4.33
C GLN A 214 -13.78 -30.98 3.88
N TYR A 215 -13.10 -30.53 2.83
CA TYR A 215 -13.21 -29.17 2.29
C TYR A 215 -13.66 -29.23 0.83
N SER A 216 -14.78 -28.58 0.53
CA SER A 216 -15.21 -28.38 -0.84
C SER A 216 -14.28 -27.41 -1.58
N THR A 217 -14.20 -27.54 -2.90
CA THR A 217 -13.48 -26.58 -3.76
C THR A 217 -14.03 -25.15 -3.57
N GLY A 218 -15.32 -25.01 -3.30
CA GLY A 218 -15.97 -23.73 -3.01
C GLY A 218 -15.43 -23.08 -1.73
N GLU A 219 -15.30 -23.85 -0.64
CA GLU A 219 -14.76 -23.33 0.62
C GLU A 219 -13.30 -22.87 0.49
N VAL A 220 -12.47 -23.61 -0.25
CA VAL A 220 -11.08 -23.19 -0.52
C VAL A 220 -11.04 -21.90 -1.35
N LEU A 221 -11.93 -21.76 -2.33
CA LEU A 221 -12.04 -20.55 -3.13
C LEU A 221 -12.51 -19.35 -2.29
N THR A 222 -13.48 -19.55 -1.40
CA THR A 222 -13.92 -18.53 -0.43
C THR A 222 -12.77 -18.11 0.47
N LEU A 223 -11.96 -19.06 0.95
CA LEU A 223 -10.79 -18.78 1.77
C LEU A 223 -9.73 -17.95 1.01
N MET A 224 -9.54 -18.20 -0.29
CA MET A 224 -8.60 -17.44 -1.12
C MET A 224 -9.11 -16.05 -1.55
N SER A 225 -10.43 -15.86 -1.62
CA SER A 225 -11.05 -14.63 -2.12
C SER A 225 -11.60 -13.75 -1.01
N VAL A 226 -12.67 -14.20 -0.35
CA VAL A 226 -13.43 -13.43 0.65
C VAL A 226 -12.64 -13.30 1.94
N ASP A 227 -12.03 -14.37 2.42
CA ASP A 227 -11.34 -14.32 3.71
C ASP A 227 -10.03 -13.53 3.62
N THR A 228 -9.31 -13.62 2.48
CA THR A 228 -8.13 -12.78 2.26
C THR A 228 -8.49 -11.30 2.09
N GLU A 229 -9.62 -10.99 1.46
CA GLU A 229 -10.17 -9.63 1.43
C GLU A 229 -10.46 -9.10 2.83
N ARG A 230 -11.08 -9.91 3.69
CA ARG A 230 -11.33 -9.51 5.09
C ARG A 230 -10.02 -9.21 5.83
N VAL A 231 -8.96 -9.98 5.60
CA VAL A 231 -7.64 -9.71 6.18
C VAL A 231 -7.08 -8.37 5.68
N PHE A 232 -7.22 -8.08 4.39
CA PHE A 232 -6.86 -6.78 3.82
C PHE A 232 -7.64 -5.64 4.48
N THR A 233 -8.96 -5.75 4.55
CA THR A 233 -9.85 -4.76 5.16
C THR A 233 -9.51 -4.54 6.63
N VAL A 234 -9.29 -5.60 7.41
CA VAL A 234 -8.90 -5.45 8.82
C VAL A 234 -7.62 -4.63 8.93
N MET A 235 -6.57 -4.92 8.16
CA MET A 235 -5.33 -4.16 8.24
C MET A 235 -5.50 -2.69 7.79
N MET A 236 -6.33 -2.45 6.77
CA MET A 236 -6.59 -1.11 6.23
C MET A 236 -7.44 -0.25 7.18
N GLU A 237 -8.46 -0.85 7.79
CA GLU A 237 -9.43 -0.17 8.65
C GLU A 237 -8.99 -0.08 10.11
N SER A 238 -8.07 -0.96 10.56
CA SER A 238 -7.57 -0.99 11.96
C SER A 238 -7.11 0.37 12.51
N PRO A 239 -6.47 1.28 11.75
CA PRO A 239 -6.09 2.59 12.27
C PRO A 239 -7.26 3.53 12.59
N TRP A 240 -8.47 3.21 12.12
CA TRP A 240 -9.66 4.07 12.18
C TRP A 240 -10.76 3.53 13.10
N LEU A 241 -10.60 2.30 13.61
CA LEU A 241 -11.49 1.63 14.56
C LEU A 241 -11.06 1.94 16.00
#